data_AF-A0A3G5FJG2-F1
#
_entry.id   AF-A0A3G5FJG2-F1
#
_cell.length_a   1.000
_cell.length_b   1.000
_cell.length_c   1.000
_cell.angle_alpha   90.00
_cell.angle_beta   90.00
_cell.angle_gamma   90.00
#
_symmetry.space_group_name_H-M   'P 1'
#
loop_
_entity.id
_entity.type
_entity.pdbx_description
1 polymer ?
#
loop_
_entity_poly.entity_id
_entity_poly.type
_entity_poly.pdbx_seq_one_letter_code
_entity_poly.pdbx_strand_id
1 'polypeptide(L)'
;MEKIQTTTYRPFRDNVLDIAFYLQRIGGGKLENYAQACFLKWAIEKRVIILEDDSLIKKSPVTMLLLTEEKPEEETIENLLWNILLEAADEENKITDQQLKNLVKKDALFFVSLENKLTNDSKNYLIQNGFLVEKERRLFYFNLKKNQYNTANGDQLYHRLKQYFHYLQELIAQDFKLQNEVESWEEAFTWISLFGLADKVYSKTKKISSQQLDTQAGIPKQLVETYKKLSSFLDSFSIGFTYASNSMNSGRSCCV
;
A
#
# COMPACT_ATOMS: atom_id res chain seq x y z
N MET A 1 10.19 -36.97 9.26
CA MET A 1 9.88 -35.52 9.30
C MET A 1 10.95 -34.81 8.52
N GLU A 2 10.72 -34.57 7.23
CA GLU A 2 11.62 -33.76 6.43
C GLU A 2 11.55 -32.32 6.93
N LYS A 3 12.70 -31.77 7.31
CA LYS A 3 12.87 -30.33 7.49
C LYS A 3 12.70 -29.70 6.11
N ILE A 4 11.56 -29.05 5.89
CA ILE A 4 11.35 -28.22 4.71
C ILE A 4 12.44 -27.15 4.73
N GLN A 5 13.32 -27.19 3.73
CA GLN A 5 14.37 -26.20 3.55
C GLN A 5 13.70 -24.84 3.36
N THR A 6 13.96 -23.96 4.32
CA THR A 6 13.53 -22.56 4.39
C THR A 6 14.22 -21.74 3.31
N THR A 7 13.66 -21.73 2.11
CA THR A 7 13.98 -20.72 1.09
C THR A 7 13.10 -19.50 1.31
N THR A 8 13.76 -18.45 1.81
CA THR A 8 13.42 -17.03 1.72
C THR A 8 12.22 -16.70 0.82
N TYR A 9 11.10 -16.31 1.42
CA TYR A 9 9.85 -16.13 0.69
C TYR A 9 9.55 -14.66 0.38
N ARG A 10 10.32 -14.08 -0.56
CA ARG A 10 9.86 -12.91 -1.31
C ARG A 10 8.90 -13.41 -2.40
N PRO A 11 7.58 -13.19 -2.29
CA PRO A 11 6.61 -13.84 -3.18
C PRO A 11 6.69 -13.32 -4.62
N PHE A 12 7.31 -12.15 -4.81
CA PHE A 12 7.54 -11.51 -6.09
C PHE A 12 8.79 -10.61 -6.03
N ARG A 13 9.68 -10.73 -7.03
CA ARG A 13 11.00 -10.09 -7.02
C ARG A 13 11.06 -8.77 -7.78
N ASP A 14 10.18 -8.58 -8.76
CA ASP A 14 10.17 -7.38 -9.61
C ASP A 14 9.41 -6.23 -8.92
N ASN A 15 8.97 -5.24 -9.70
CA ASN A 15 8.27 -4.08 -9.18
C ASN A 15 6.91 -4.48 -8.60
N VAL A 16 6.72 -4.27 -7.29
CA VAL A 16 5.48 -4.66 -6.59
C VAL A 16 4.23 -3.99 -7.15
N LEU A 17 4.35 -2.84 -7.83
CA LEU A 17 3.24 -2.19 -8.55
C LEU A 17 2.63 -3.10 -9.62
N ASP A 18 3.44 -3.96 -10.23
CA ASP A 18 3.08 -4.79 -11.38
C ASP A 18 2.06 -5.89 -11.04
N ILE A 19 1.87 -6.19 -9.76
CA ILE A 19 1.00 -7.27 -9.27
C ILE A 19 -0.23 -6.78 -8.52
N ALA A 20 -0.53 -5.47 -8.53
CA ALA A 20 -1.68 -4.87 -7.86
C ALA A 20 -2.99 -5.61 -8.13
N PHE A 21 -3.24 -6.05 -9.36
CA PHE A 21 -4.45 -6.79 -9.72
C PHE A 21 -4.63 -8.10 -8.94
N TYR A 22 -3.54 -8.84 -8.70
CA TYR A 22 -3.59 -10.05 -7.88
C TYR A 22 -3.76 -9.73 -6.39
N LEU A 23 -3.10 -8.68 -5.91
CA LEU A 23 -3.25 -8.24 -4.52
C LEU A 23 -4.70 -7.80 -4.20
N GLN A 24 -5.35 -7.11 -5.14
CA GLN A 24 -6.78 -6.73 -5.05
C GLN A 24 -7.70 -7.94 -4.89
N ARG A 25 -7.41 -9.06 -5.57
CA ARG A 25 -8.18 -10.30 -5.44
C ARG A 25 -7.96 -11.00 -4.09
N ILE A 26 -6.84 -10.75 -3.41
CA ILE A 26 -6.54 -11.28 -2.07
C ILE A 26 -7.20 -10.42 -0.97
N GLY A 27 -7.45 -9.14 -1.27
CA GLY A 27 -8.06 -8.18 -0.35
C GLY A 27 -7.18 -6.96 -0.02
N GLY A 28 -5.98 -6.88 -0.60
CA GLY A 28 -5.08 -5.72 -0.53
C GLY A 28 -5.04 -4.96 -1.86
N GLY A 29 -3.87 -4.42 -2.23
CA GLY A 29 -3.58 -3.90 -3.56
C GLY A 29 -4.37 -2.66 -3.99
N LYS A 30 -5.09 -2.01 -3.07
CA LYS A 30 -5.76 -0.73 -3.34
C LYS A 30 -4.76 0.41 -3.34
N LEU A 31 -5.15 1.56 -3.87
CA LEU A 31 -4.27 2.74 -3.93
C LEU A 31 -3.77 3.14 -2.54
N GLU A 32 -4.60 3.05 -1.50
CA GLU A 32 -4.23 3.35 -0.11
C GLU A 32 -3.16 2.39 0.41
N ASN A 33 -3.18 1.12 0.00
CA ASN A 33 -2.17 0.13 0.38
C ASN A 33 -0.81 0.45 -0.24
N TYR A 34 -0.82 0.95 -1.48
CA TYR A 34 0.39 1.41 -2.15
C TYR A 34 0.90 2.75 -1.60
N ALA A 35 0.01 3.70 -1.31
CA ALA A 35 0.38 4.94 -0.64
C ALA A 35 1.08 4.65 0.70
N GLN A 36 0.55 3.69 1.46
CA GLN A 36 1.18 3.23 2.69
C GLN A 36 2.59 2.66 2.47
N ALA A 37 2.74 1.74 1.52
CA ALA A 37 4.03 1.15 1.21
C ALA A 37 5.04 2.23 0.78
N CYS A 38 4.60 3.23 -0.01
CA CYS A 38 5.44 4.36 -0.44
C CYS A 38 5.84 5.26 0.73
N PHE A 39 4.91 5.65 1.60
CA PHE A 39 5.22 6.48 2.77
C PHE A 39 6.22 5.80 3.70
N LEU A 40 6.07 4.49 3.91
CA LEU A 40 7.01 3.70 4.68
C LEU A 40 8.39 3.68 4.02
N LYS A 41 8.44 3.38 2.71
CA LYS A 41 9.67 3.35 1.92
C LYS A 41 10.41 4.68 2.03
N TRP A 42 9.74 5.80 1.77
CA TRP A 42 10.35 7.13 1.81
C TRP A 42 10.84 7.51 3.20
N ALA A 43 10.17 7.06 4.26
CA ALA A 43 10.63 7.29 5.63
C ALA A 43 11.89 6.47 5.95
N ILE A 44 11.96 5.20 5.50
CA ILE A 44 13.14 4.34 5.64
C ILE A 44 14.32 4.91 4.84
N GLU A 45 14.07 5.37 3.62
CA GLU A 45 15.06 6.03 2.74
C GLU A 45 15.44 7.43 3.20
N LYS A 46 14.83 7.94 4.29
CA LYS A 46 15.04 9.30 4.82
C LYS A 46 14.74 10.39 3.79
N ARG A 47 13.82 10.13 2.87
CA ARG A 47 13.26 11.15 1.97
C ARG A 47 12.19 11.99 2.66
N VAL A 48 11.56 11.44 3.70
CA VAL A 48 10.60 12.14 4.55
C VAL A 48 10.89 11.94 6.03
N ILE A 49 10.51 12.92 6.85
CA ILE A 49 10.54 12.83 8.31
C ILE A 49 9.17 13.20 8.85
N ILE A 50 8.65 12.42 9.79
CA ILE A 50 7.43 12.78 10.52
C ILE A 50 7.83 13.57 11.76
N LEU A 51 7.47 14.84 11.77
CA LEU A 51 7.71 15.76 12.87
C LEU A 51 6.67 15.48 13.96
N GLU A 52 7.15 15.32 15.19
CA GLU A 52 6.27 15.28 16.36
C GLU A 52 5.83 16.71 16.68
N ASP A 53 4.54 16.87 16.96
CA ASP A 53 4.05 18.10 17.54
C ASP A 53 4.20 17.99 19.06
N ASP A 54 5.12 18.76 19.64
CA ASP A 54 5.37 18.85 21.09
C ASP A 54 4.20 19.52 21.86
N SER A 55 3.13 19.91 21.16
CA SER A 55 1.98 20.51 21.80
C SER A 55 1.22 19.51 22.68
N LEU A 56 1.11 19.83 23.98
CA LEU A 56 0.28 19.16 25.00
C LEU A 56 -1.22 19.07 24.65
N ILE A 57 -1.62 19.57 23.49
CA ILE A 57 -2.98 19.60 22.99
C ILE A 57 -3.11 18.46 21.98
N LYS A 58 -3.87 17.44 22.37
CA LYS A 58 -4.11 16.15 21.70
C LYS A 58 -4.75 16.21 20.28
N LYS A 59 -4.71 17.35 19.59
CA LYS A 59 -5.48 17.64 18.36
C LYS A 59 -4.68 18.32 17.24
N SER A 60 -3.39 18.58 17.41
CA SER A 60 -2.63 19.22 16.34
C SER A 60 -2.37 18.24 15.18
N PRO A 61 -2.47 18.70 13.91
CA PRO A 61 -2.17 17.88 12.74
C PRO A 61 -0.75 17.33 12.78
N VAL A 62 -0.56 16.07 12.37
CA VAL A 62 0.79 15.50 12.24
C VAL A 62 1.43 16.05 10.97
N THR A 63 2.70 16.42 11.04
CA THR A 63 3.43 17.04 9.92
C THR A 63 4.50 16.11 9.35
N MET A 64 4.56 16.04 8.03
CA MET A 64 5.59 15.35 7.26
C MET A 64 6.44 16.41 6.58
N LEU A 65 7.75 16.34 6.79
CA LEU A 65 8.76 17.15 6.11
C LEU A 65 9.35 16.35 4.96
N LEU A 66 9.34 16.89 3.75
CA LEU A 66 10.00 16.33 2.57
C LEU A 66 11.45 16.85 2.54
N LEU A 67 12.43 15.94 2.48
CA LEU A 67 13.86 16.29 2.51
C LEU A 67 14.48 16.46 1.12
N THR A 68 13.73 16.12 0.07
CA THR A 68 14.14 16.29 -1.31
C THR A 68 12.98 16.86 -2.11
N GLU A 69 13.30 17.72 -3.05
CA GLU A 69 12.34 18.34 -3.98
C GLU A 69 12.45 17.74 -5.38
N GLU A 70 13.27 16.69 -5.54
CA GLU A 70 13.44 16.03 -6.84
C GLU A 70 12.10 15.48 -7.32
N LYS A 71 11.65 16.03 -8.46
CA LYS A 71 10.43 15.63 -9.14
C LYS A 71 10.77 14.61 -10.22
N PRO A 72 10.61 13.30 -9.97
CA PRO A 72 10.82 12.29 -11.01
C PRO A 72 9.87 12.52 -12.18
N GLU A 73 10.41 12.39 -13.40
CA GLU A 73 9.66 12.54 -14.66
C GLU A 73 8.87 11.29 -15.05
N GLU A 74 9.29 10.11 -14.57
CA GLU A 74 8.65 8.83 -14.93
C GLU A 74 7.27 8.69 -14.26
N GLU A 75 6.23 8.39 -15.04
CA GLU A 75 4.83 8.27 -14.59
C GLU A 75 4.50 6.93 -13.88
N THR A 76 5.35 6.50 -12.95
CA THR A 76 5.04 5.39 -12.05
C THR A 76 4.06 5.84 -10.96
N ILE A 77 3.33 4.90 -10.37
CA ILE A 77 2.41 5.21 -9.26
C ILE A 77 3.16 5.82 -8.07
N GLU A 78 4.35 5.33 -7.74
CA GLU A 78 5.18 5.88 -6.68
C GLU A 78 5.57 7.35 -6.97
N ASN A 79 6.05 7.63 -8.19
CA ASN A 79 6.47 8.97 -8.58
C ASN A 79 5.29 9.95 -8.64
N LEU A 80 4.14 9.49 -9.12
CA LEU A 80 2.91 10.29 -9.10
C LEU A 80 2.49 10.62 -7.67
N LEU A 81 2.52 9.65 -6.75
CA LEU A 81 2.25 9.91 -5.32
C LEU A 81 3.26 10.88 -4.70
N TRP A 82 4.54 10.75 -5.06
CA TRP A 82 5.59 11.66 -4.58
C TRP A 82 5.38 13.10 -5.08
N ASN A 83 5.10 13.25 -6.37
CA ASN A 83 4.88 14.55 -7.01
C ASN A 83 3.65 15.27 -6.42
N ILE A 84 2.60 14.53 -6.06
CA ILE A 84 1.44 15.07 -5.35
C ILE A 84 1.82 15.63 -3.99
N LEU A 85 2.66 14.92 -3.22
CA LEU A 85 3.11 15.42 -1.92
C LEU A 85 3.96 16.68 -2.08
N LEU A 86 4.87 16.70 -3.06
CA LEU A 86 5.70 17.88 -3.37
C LEU A 86 4.85 19.09 -3.74
N GLU A 87 3.86 18.91 -4.61
CA GLU A 87 2.98 20.00 -5.05
C GLU A 87 2.05 20.53 -3.94
N ALA A 88 1.75 19.69 -2.95
CA ALA A 88 0.90 20.04 -1.82
C ALA A 88 1.66 20.55 -0.60
N ALA A 89 2.99 20.42 -0.59
CA ALA A 89 3.83 20.92 0.48
C ALA A 89 3.88 22.46 0.48
N ASP A 90 4.09 23.04 1.65
CA ASP A 90 4.30 24.48 1.79
C ASP A 90 5.73 24.91 1.40
N GLU A 91 6.03 26.20 1.55
CA GLU A 91 7.34 26.79 1.24
C GLU A 91 8.49 26.21 2.08
N GLU A 92 8.18 25.49 3.16
CA GLU A 92 9.16 24.80 4.02
C GLU A 92 9.19 23.29 3.75
N ASN A 93 8.62 22.83 2.63
CA ASN A 93 8.49 21.43 2.25
C ASN A 93 7.71 20.58 3.26
N LYS A 94 6.75 21.18 3.97
CA LYS A 94 5.92 20.50 4.96
C LYS A 94 4.52 20.26 4.44
N ILE A 95 3.98 19.09 4.79
CA ILE A 95 2.58 18.74 4.57
C ILE A 95 2.00 18.13 5.84
N THR A 96 0.82 18.61 6.24
CA THR A 96 0.05 18.03 7.34
C THR A 96 -0.86 16.92 6.85
N ASP A 97 -1.18 15.97 7.73
CA ASP A 97 -2.17 14.92 7.46
C ASP A 97 -3.53 15.50 7.03
N GLN A 98 -3.93 16.63 7.63
CA GLN A 98 -5.13 17.37 7.27
C GLN A 98 -5.08 18.00 5.87
N GLN A 99 -3.93 18.55 5.45
CA GLN A 99 -3.73 19.02 4.07
C GLN A 99 -3.84 17.85 3.08
N LEU A 100 -3.19 16.72 3.37
CA LEU A 100 -3.27 15.52 2.53
C LEU A 100 -4.71 15.03 2.37
N LYS A 101 -5.47 14.94 3.48
CA LYS A 101 -6.89 14.55 3.43
C LYS A 101 -7.71 15.48 2.52
N ASN A 102 -7.50 16.78 2.65
CA ASN A 102 -8.23 17.79 1.89
C ASN A 102 -7.87 17.73 0.40
N LEU A 103 -6.60 17.51 0.07
CA LEU A 103 -6.12 17.32 -1.29
C LEU A 103 -6.82 16.12 -1.95
N VAL A 104 -6.76 14.95 -1.30
CA VAL A 104 -7.39 13.72 -1.81
C VAL A 104 -8.89 13.89 -1.99
N LYS A 105 -9.55 14.60 -1.07
CA LYS A 105 -10.98 14.89 -1.15
C LYS A 105 -11.33 15.84 -2.31
N LYS A 106 -10.52 16.87 -2.55
CA LYS A 106 -10.78 17.89 -3.58
C LYS A 106 -10.54 17.34 -4.98
N ASP A 107 -9.47 16.58 -5.16
CA ASP A 107 -9.06 16.07 -6.46
C ASP A 107 -9.48 14.61 -6.69
N ALA A 108 -10.73 14.30 -6.31
CA ALA A 108 -11.30 12.95 -6.33
C ALA A 108 -11.10 12.22 -7.68
N LEU A 109 -11.34 12.91 -8.79
CA LEU A 109 -11.18 12.38 -10.14
C LEU A 109 -9.75 11.92 -10.42
N PHE A 110 -8.77 12.67 -9.93
CA PHE A 110 -7.36 12.36 -10.11
C PHE A 110 -7.01 11.06 -9.38
N PHE A 111 -7.37 10.93 -8.10
CA PHE A 111 -7.05 9.73 -7.31
C PHE A 111 -7.78 8.48 -7.81
N VAL A 112 -9.04 8.60 -8.24
CA VAL A 112 -9.75 7.49 -8.89
C VAL A 112 -9.09 7.10 -10.21
N SER A 113 -8.58 8.08 -10.98
CA SER A 113 -7.81 7.79 -12.20
C SER A 113 -6.50 7.08 -11.86
N LEU A 114 -5.84 7.44 -10.77
CA LEU A 114 -4.60 6.80 -10.29
C LEU A 114 -4.85 5.34 -9.87
N GLU A 115 -5.94 5.04 -9.17
CA GLU A 115 -6.33 3.67 -8.82
C GLU A 115 -6.62 2.82 -10.07
N ASN A 116 -7.31 3.41 -11.05
CA ASN A 116 -7.56 2.74 -12.33
C ASN A 116 -6.26 2.49 -13.10
N LYS A 117 -5.33 3.46 -13.12
CA LYS A 117 -4.00 3.32 -13.73
C LYS A 117 -3.22 2.17 -13.08
N LEU A 118 -3.11 2.15 -11.76
CA LEU A 118 -2.46 1.08 -10.99
C LEU A 118 -3.02 -0.31 -11.37
N THR A 119 -4.34 -0.43 -11.46
CA THR A 119 -5.00 -1.69 -11.80
C THR A 119 -4.74 -2.11 -13.25
N ASN A 120 -4.78 -1.17 -14.19
CA ASN A 120 -4.60 -1.44 -15.61
C ASN A 120 -3.15 -1.74 -15.97
N ASP A 121 -2.20 -0.99 -15.40
CA ASP A 121 -0.77 -1.22 -15.58
C ASP A 121 -0.38 -2.60 -15.07
N SER A 122 -0.87 -2.99 -13.88
CA SER A 122 -0.66 -4.34 -13.35
C SER A 122 -1.24 -5.43 -14.27
N LYS A 123 -2.46 -5.25 -14.79
CA LYS A 123 -3.04 -6.21 -15.75
C LYS A 123 -2.20 -6.32 -17.02
N ASN A 124 -1.77 -5.18 -17.57
CA ASN A 124 -0.96 -5.14 -18.79
C ASN A 124 0.37 -5.87 -18.57
N TYR A 125 1.06 -5.61 -17.46
CA TYR A 125 2.26 -6.34 -17.08
C TYR A 125 2.00 -7.84 -16.98
N LEU A 126 0.96 -8.25 -16.26
CA LEU A 126 0.63 -9.66 -16.06
C LEU A 126 0.31 -10.37 -17.39
N ILE A 127 -0.31 -9.67 -18.35
CA ILE A 127 -0.57 -10.21 -19.69
C ILE A 127 0.74 -10.33 -20.49
N GLN A 128 1.53 -9.26 -20.54
CA GLN A 128 2.79 -9.20 -21.30
C GLN A 128 3.81 -10.26 -20.82
N ASN A 129 3.80 -10.56 -19.52
CA ASN A 129 4.68 -11.54 -18.89
C ASN A 129 4.03 -12.94 -18.78
N GLY A 130 2.89 -13.17 -19.43
CA GLY A 130 2.29 -14.51 -19.54
C GLY A 130 1.68 -15.06 -18.25
N PHE A 131 1.36 -14.21 -17.27
CA PHE A 131 0.62 -14.58 -16.06
C PHE A 131 -0.91 -14.52 -16.28
N LEU A 132 -1.38 -13.63 -17.17
CA LEU A 132 -2.77 -13.50 -17.55
C LEU A 132 -2.95 -13.67 -19.06
N VAL A 133 -4.13 -14.15 -19.46
CA VAL A 133 -4.57 -14.14 -20.86
C VAL A 133 -5.94 -13.48 -20.99
N GLU A 134 -6.09 -12.65 -22.02
CA GLU A 134 -7.40 -12.14 -22.43
C GLU A 134 -8.03 -13.11 -23.42
N LYS A 135 -9.25 -13.55 -23.14
CA LYS A 135 -10.10 -14.23 -24.11
C LYS A 135 -11.30 -13.36 -24.43
N GLU A 136 -11.41 -13.01 -25.70
CA GLU A 136 -12.60 -12.38 -26.26
C GLU A 136 -13.75 -13.41 -26.33
N ARG A 137 -14.87 -13.13 -25.65
CA ARG A 137 -16.13 -13.84 -25.89
C ARG A 137 -17.00 -13.03 -26.84
N ARG A 138 -17.13 -13.46 -28.09
CA ARG A 138 -18.13 -12.91 -29.02
C ARG A 138 -19.53 -13.23 -28.50
N LEU A 139 -20.31 -12.19 -28.23
CA LEU A 139 -21.73 -12.27 -27.85
C LEU A 139 -22.53 -11.34 -28.79
N PHE A 140 -22.88 -11.85 -29.99
CA PHE A 140 -23.70 -11.15 -31.00
C PHE A 140 -23.26 -9.69 -31.30
N TYR A 141 -24.18 -8.85 -31.80
CA TYR A 141 -23.98 -7.47 -32.29
C TYR A 141 -23.57 -6.42 -31.22
N PHE A 142 -23.26 -6.82 -29.98
CA PHE A 142 -22.86 -5.89 -28.91
C PHE A 142 -21.42 -6.15 -28.47
N ASN A 143 -20.73 -5.05 -28.10
CA ASN A 143 -19.32 -5.04 -27.74
C ASN A 143 -18.94 -6.14 -26.73
N LEU A 144 -17.86 -6.86 -27.03
CA LEU A 144 -17.38 -8.03 -26.30
C LEU A 144 -16.92 -7.66 -24.87
N LYS A 145 -17.41 -8.39 -23.87
CA LYS A 145 -16.74 -8.45 -22.57
C LYS A 145 -15.48 -9.32 -22.70
N LYS A 146 -14.32 -8.70 -22.52
CA LYS A 146 -13.04 -9.41 -22.40
C LYS A 146 -12.98 -10.10 -21.04
N ASN A 147 -12.87 -11.43 -21.04
CA ASN A 147 -12.64 -12.18 -19.81
C ASN A 147 -11.15 -12.45 -19.66
N GLN A 148 -10.62 -12.18 -18.46
CA GLN A 148 -9.23 -12.41 -18.11
C GLN A 148 -9.12 -13.71 -17.30
N TYR A 149 -8.20 -14.58 -17.71
CA TYR A 149 -7.93 -15.86 -17.05
C TYR A 149 -6.47 -15.95 -16.65
N ASN A 150 -6.19 -16.59 -15.52
CA ASN A 150 -4.83 -16.91 -15.13
C ASN A 150 -4.27 -18.00 -16.06
N THR A 151 -2.98 -17.90 -16.38
CA THR A 151 -2.21 -19.02 -16.91
C THR A 151 -1.75 -19.93 -15.77
N ALA A 152 -1.13 -21.07 -16.07
CA ALA A 152 -0.51 -21.92 -15.05
C ALA A 152 0.54 -21.14 -14.22
N ASN A 153 1.35 -20.29 -14.88
CA ASN A 153 2.31 -19.42 -14.21
C ASN A 153 1.61 -18.34 -13.36
N GLY A 154 0.50 -17.80 -13.87
CA GLY A 154 -0.36 -16.88 -13.13
C GLY A 154 -0.94 -17.49 -11.86
N ASP A 155 -1.44 -18.73 -11.94
CA ASP A 155 -1.96 -19.45 -10.78
C ASP A 155 -0.87 -19.77 -9.76
N GLN A 156 0.33 -20.15 -10.21
CA GLN A 156 1.47 -20.34 -9.32
C GLN A 156 1.85 -19.04 -8.60
N LEU A 157 1.97 -17.92 -9.31
CA LEU A 157 2.26 -16.62 -8.69
C LEU A 157 1.15 -16.21 -7.71
N TYR A 158 -0.11 -16.33 -8.12
CA TYR A 158 -1.25 -15.99 -7.27
C TYR A 158 -1.33 -16.86 -6.02
N HIS A 159 -1.08 -18.18 -6.15
CA HIS A 159 -0.98 -19.09 -5.02
C HIS A 159 0.15 -18.66 -4.08
N ARG A 160 1.30 -18.29 -4.65
CA ARG A 160 2.43 -17.83 -3.85
C ARG A 160 2.11 -16.59 -3.04
N LEU A 161 1.48 -15.59 -3.66
CA LEU A 161 1.03 -14.36 -2.99
C LEU A 161 0.05 -14.66 -1.84
N LYS A 162 -0.91 -15.57 -2.06
CA LYS A 162 -1.84 -16.00 -1.00
C LYS A 162 -1.14 -16.69 0.16
N GLN A 163 -0.15 -17.55 -0.10
CA GLN A 163 0.63 -18.18 0.96
C GLN A 163 1.37 -17.14 1.81
N TYR A 164 1.97 -16.12 1.18
CA TYR A 164 2.63 -15.05 1.94
C TYR A 164 1.64 -14.22 2.76
N PHE A 165 0.49 -13.91 2.17
CA PHE A 165 -0.58 -13.21 2.88
C PHE A 165 -0.97 -13.96 4.16
N HIS A 166 -1.19 -15.27 4.08
CA HIS A 166 -1.52 -16.08 5.25
C HIS A 166 -0.38 -16.15 6.26
N TYR A 167 0.86 -16.29 5.80
CA TYR A 167 2.05 -16.23 6.65
C TYR A 167 2.10 -14.91 7.46
N LEU A 168 1.95 -13.76 6.79
CA LEU A 168 1.96 -12.44 7.46
C LEU A 168 0.76 -12.28 8.40
N GLN A 169 -0.43 -12.79 8.03
CA GLN A 169 -1.58 -12.79 8.93
C GLN A 169 -1.31 -13.59 10.21
N GLU A 170 -0.71 -14.78 10.09
CA GLU A 170 -0.35 -15.62 11.22
C GLU A 170 0.73 -14.97 12.08
N LEU A 171 1.77 -14.41 11.45
CA LEU A 171 2.83 -13.66 12.12
C LEU A 171 2.26 -12.53 12.98
N ILE A 172 1.34 -11.72 12.43
CA ILE A 172 0.65 -10.65 13.17
C ILE A 172 -0.24 -11.22 14.28
N ALA A 173 -0.98 -12.30 14.00
CA ALA A 173 -1.89 -12.91 14.98
C ALA A 173 -1.14 -13.42 16.22
N GLN A 174 0.05 -13.98 16.01
CA GLN A 174 0.95 -14.51 17.05
C GLN A 174 1.87 -13.44 17.67
N ASP A 175 1.56 -12.15 17.51
CA ASP A 175 2.34 -11.06 18.09
C ASP A 175 3.83 -11.09 17.66
N PHE A 176 4.07 -11.47 16.40
CA PHE A 176 5.39 -11.53 15.77
C PHE A 176 6.37 -12.53 16.41
N LYS A 177 5.88 -13.51 17.19
CA LYS A 177 6.72 -14.53 17.84
C LYS A 177 7.38 -15.53 16.87
N LEU A 178 6.84 -15.70 15.66
CA LEU A 178 7.39 -16.56 14.60
C LEU A 178 8.49 -15.84 13.77
N GLN A 179 9.38 -15.13 14.45
CA GLN A 179 10.36 -14.22 13.84
C GLN A 179 11.49 -14.90 13.03
N ASN A 180 11.77 -16.19 13.30
CA ASN A 180 12.94 -16.89 12.73
C ASN A 180 12.88 -17.08 11.20
N GLU A 181 11.75 -16.70 10.58
CA GLU A 181 11.50 -16.82 9.15
C GLU A 181 11.48 -15.46 8.43
N VAL A 182 11.61 -14.35 9.17
CA VAL A 182 11.65 -12.99 8.59
C VAL A 182 13.09 -12.58 8.29
N GLU A 183 13.42 -12.46 7.01
CA GLU A 183 14.74 -12.02 6.56
C GLU A 183 14.92 -10.50 6.66
N SER A 184 13.91 -9.74 6.23
CA SER A 184 13.86 -8.27 6.35
C SER A 184 12.50 -7.84 6.89
N TRP A 185 12.55 -7.11 8.00
CA TRP A 185 11.35 -6.52 8.59
C TRP A 185 10.83 -5.37 7.73
N GLU A 186 11.69 -4.61 7.06
CA GLU A 186 11.30 -3.59 6.09
C GLU A 186 10.46 -4.19 4.97
N GLU A 187 10.94 -5.27 4.36
CA GLU A 187 10.19 -5.99 3.31
C GLU A 187 8.88 -6.56 3.86
N ALA A 188 8.89 -7.18 5.04
CA ALA A 188 7.68 -7.70 5.66
C ALA A 188 6.63 -6.59 5.87
N PHE A 189 7.03 -5.42 6.38
CA PHE A 189 6.13 -4.29 6.59
C PHE A 189 5.65 -3.65 5.27
N THR A 190 6.47 -3.65 4.21
CA THR A 190 6.03 -3.30 2.87
C THR A 190 4.93 -4.23 2.40
N TRP A 191 5.10 -5.55 2.50
CA TRP A 191 4.08 -6.52 2.09
C TRP A 191 2.83 -6.47 2.97
N ILE A 192 2.97 -6.26 4.28
CA ILE A 192 1.85 -6.02 5.19
C ILE A 192 1.02 -4.82 4.70
N SER A 193 1.69 -3.73 4.29
CA SER A 193 1.04 -2.54 3.73
C SER A 193 0.29 -2.89 2.44
N LEU A 194 0.98 -3.52 1.49
CA LEU A 194 0.44 -3.92 0.18
C LEU A 194 -0.76 -4.87 0.29
N PHE A 195 -0.75 -5.78 1.26
CA PHE A 195 -1.87 -6.69 1.53
C PHE A 195 -3.01 -6.08 2.33
N GLY A 196 -2.91 -4.81 2.75
CA GLY A 196 -3.93 -4.17 3.58
C GLY A 196 -4.02 -4.77 4.98
N LEU A 197 -2.90 -5.24 5.53
CA LEU A 197 -2.82 -5.81 6.88
C LEU A 197 -2.37 -4.80 7.94
N ALA A 198 -2.17 -3.55 7.55
CA ALA A 198 -1.67 -2.49 8.42
C ALA A 198 -2.50 -2.25 9.68
N ASP A 199 -3.82 -2.18 9.56
CA ASP A 199 -4.71 -1.99 10.72
C ASP A 199 -4.56 -3.10 11.75
N LYS A 200 -4.29 -4.33 11.30
CA LYS A 200 -4.02 -5.45 12.20
C LYS A 200 -2.72 -5.19 12.97
N VAL A 201 -1.67 -4.72 12.31
CA VAL A 201 -0.42 -4.32 12.99
C VAL A 201 -0.65 -3.18 13.96
N TYR A 202 -1.38 -2.13 13.58
CA TYR A 202 -1.69 -1.01 14.47
C TYR A 202 -2.48 -1.45 15.70
N SER A 203 -3.46 -2.34 15.53
CA SER A 203 -4.26 -2.87 16.64
C SER A 203 -3.41 -3.69 17.63
N LYS A 204 -2.40 -4.42 17.14
CA LYS A 204 -1.46 -5.22 17.96
C LYS A 204 -0.44 -4.33 18.66
N THR A 205 0.16 -3.40 17.93
CA THR A 205 1.21 -2.50 18.44
C THR A 205 0.68 -1.41 19.39
N LYS A 206 -0.65 -1.21 19.48
CA LYS A 206 -1.31 -0.46 20.58
C LYS A 206 -1.36 -1.26 21.88
N LYS A 207 -1.42 -2.59 21.82
CA LYS A 207 -1.52 -3.49 22.98
C LYS A 207 -0.15 -3.90 23.52
N ILE A 208 0.87 -3.90 22.65
CA ILE A 208 2.25 -4.27 22.97
C ILE A 208 3.11 -3.01 22.90
N SER A 209 3.87 -2.71 23.95
CA SER A 209 4.73 -1.52 23.93
C SER A 209 5.85 -1.69 22.89
N SER A 210 6.33 -0.58 22.29
CA SER A 210 7.40 -0.66 21.29
C SER A 210 8.67 -1.34 21.85
N GLN A 211 8.96 -1.16 23.14
CA GLN A 211 10.06 -1.83 23.86
C GLN A 211 9.90 -3.36 23.95
N GLN A 212 8.67 -3.87 24.04
CA GLN A 212 8.41 -5.30 24.08
C GLN A 212 8.60 -5.95 22.70
N LEU A 213 8.29 -5.24 21.61
CA LEU A 213 8.48 -5.72 20.24
C LEU A 213 9.96 -5.84 19.87
N ASP A 214 10.80 -4.89 20.29
CA ASP A 214 12.26 -5.00 20.14
C ASP A 214 12.81 -6.25 20.84
N THR A 215 12.42 -6.42 22.11
CA THR A 215 13.05 -7.40 22.99
C THR A 215 12.56 -8.82 22.73
N GLN A 216 11.32 -9.00 22.25
CA GLN A 216 10.68 -10.31 22.06
C GLN A 216 10.56 -10.75 20.60
N ALA A 217 10.44 -9.80 19.66
CA ALA A 217 10.16 -10.07 18.25
C ALA A 217 11.31 -9.66 17.30
N GLY A 218 12.39 -9.06 17.82
CA GLY A 218 13.55 -8.65 17.02
C GLY A 218 13.22 -7.64 15.92
N ILE A 219 12.04 -7.00 15.99
CA ILE A 219 11.63 -5.98 15.04
C ILE A 219 12.36 -4.69 15.40
N PRO A 220 13.04 -4.02 14.46
CA PRO A 220 13.70 -2.77 14.77
C PRO A 220 12.73 -1.72 15.33
N LYS A 221 13.02 -1.19 16.53
CA LYS A 221 12.25 -0.15 17.21
C LYS A 221 11.83 0.97 16.28
N GLN A 222 12.81 1.47 15.53
CA GLN A 222 12.67 2.61 14.65
C GLN A 222 11.67 2.32 13.53
N LEU A 223 11.61 1.08 13.03
CA LEU A 223 10.64 0.67 12.02
C LEU A 223 9.22 0.70 12.60
N VAL A 224 9.01 0.14 13.79
CA VAL A 224 7.70 0.16 14.48
C VAL A 224 7.26 1.59 14.77
N GLU A 225 8.16 2.43 15.26
CA GLU A 225 7.88 3.84 15.55
C GLU A 225 7.56 4.63 14.27
N THR A 226 8.34 4.44 13.21
CA THR A 226 8.07 5.05 11.89
C THR A 226 6.71 4.63 11.36
N TYR A 227 6.42 3.33 11.40
CA TYR A 227 5.15 2.79 10.92
C TYR A 227 3.95 3.35 11.71
N LYS A 228 4.09 3.52 13.03
CA LYS A 228 3.10 4.17 13.90
C LYS A 228 2.92 5.65 13.57
N LYS A 229 4.02 6.41 13.40
CA LYS A 229 3.97 7.84 13.06
C LYS A 229 3.26 8.11 11.75
N LEU A 230 3.40 7.19 10.79
CA LEU A 230 2.71 7.29 9.50
C LEU A 230 1.19 7.06 9.57
N SER A 231 0.65 6.47 10.66
CA SER A 231 -0.75 6.03 10.67
C SER A 231 -1.74 7.17 10.44
N SER A 232 -1.50 8.38 10.96
CA SER A 232 -2.46 9.49 10.79
C SER A 232 -2.49 10.01 9.34
N PHE A 233 -1.36 9.95 8.61
CA PHE A 233 -1.32 10.25 7.17
C PHE A 233 -2.11 9.22 6.37
N LEU A 234 -2.03 7.94 6.74
CA LEU A 234 -2.78 6.87 6.08
C LEU A 234 -4.28 6.98 6.34
N ASP A 235 -4.66 7.25 7.58
CA ASP A 235 -6.05 7.50 7.95
C ASP A 235 -6.59 8.69 7.16
N SER A 236 -5.83 9.78 7.09
CA SER A 236 -6.18 10.99 6.35
C SER A 236 -6.31 10.75 4.85
N PHE A 237 -5.38 10.02 4.24
CA PHE A 237 -5.43 9.61 2.84
C PHE A 237 -6.68 8.75 2.56
N SER A 238 -6.90 7.71 3.37
CA SER A 238 -8.01 6.76 3.21
C SER A 238 -9.37 7.43 3.39
N ILE A 239 -9.50 8.33 4.37
CA ILE A 239 -10.70 9.14 4.57
C ILE A 239 -10.94 10.02 3.34
N GLY A 240 -9.93 10.77 2.89
CA GLY A 240 -10.03 11.61 1.70
C GLY A 240 -10.48 10.81 0.48
N PHE A 241 -9.89 9.63 0.27
CA PHE A 241 -10.18 8.76 -0.87
C PHE A 241 -11.60 8.17 -0.80
N THR A 242 -12.06 7.78 0.39
CA THR A 242 -13.43 7.30 0.59
C THR A 242 -14.45 8.39 0.24
N TYR A 243 -14.20 9.64 0.65
CA TYR A 243 -15.05 10.77 0.27
C TYR A 243 -15.05 11.00 -1.25
N ALA A 244 -13.87 10.97 -1.87
CA ALA A 244 -13.70 11.10 -3.31
C ALA A 244 -14.51 10.05 -4.09
N SER A 245 -14.34 8.78 -3.74
CA SER A 245 -15.03 7.65 -4.37
C SER A 245 -16.56 7.75 -4.23
N ASN A 246 -17.04 8.09 -3.03
CA ASN A 246 -18.48 8.25 -2.78
C ASN A 246 -19.09 9.42 -3.56
N SER A 247 -18.38 10.55 -3.68
CA SER A 247 -18.84 11.71 -4.45
C SER A 247 -18.99 11.42 -5.95
N MET A 248 -18.18 10.50 -6.49
CA MET A 248 -18.28 10.10 -7.89
C MET A 248 -19.43 9.12 -8.15
N ASN A 249 -19.77 8.29 -7.15
CA ASN A 249 -20.87 7.33 -7.26
C ASN A 249 -22.25 7.98 -7.06
N SER A 250 -22.37 9.01 -6.21
CA SER A 250 -23.63 9.73 -6.01
C SER A 250 -24.09 10.52 -7.24
N GLY A 251 -23.15 11.05 -8.04
CA GLY A 251 -23.45 11.75 -9.29
C GLY A 251 -24.05 10.85 -10.39
N ARG A 252 -23.90 9.52 -10.27
CA ARG A 252 -24.53 8.54 -11.19
C ARG A 252 -25.96 8.16 -10.81
N SER A 253 -26.43 8.50 -9.61
CA SER A 253 -27.78 8.14 -9.15
C SER A 253 -28.87 9.14 -9.54
N CYS A 254 -28.53 10.33 -10.02
CA CYS A 254 -29.51 11.38 -10.35
C CYS A 254 -29.95 11.41 -11.82
N CYS A 255 -29.56 10.39 -12.59
CA CYS A 255 -30.00 10.19 -13.97
C CYS A 255 -30.52 8.76 -14.14
N VAL A 256 -31.67 8.47 -13.51
CA VAL A 256 -32.55 7.34 -13.84
C VAL A 256 -33.97 7.88 -13.91
#